data_AF-A0A8T7HIW0-F1
#
_entry.id   AF-A0A8T7HIW0-F1
#
_cell.length_a   1.000
_cell.length_b   1.000
_cell.length_c   1.000
_cell.angle_alpha   90.00
_cell.angle_beta   90.00
_cell.angle_gamma   90.00
#
_symmetry.space_group_name_H-M   'P 1'
#
loop_
_entity.id
_entity.type
_entity.pdbx_description
1 polymer ?
#
loop_
_entity_poly.entity_id
_entity_poly.type
_entity_poly.pdbx_seq_one_letter_code
_entity_poly.pdbx_strand_id
1 'polypeptide(L)'
;MTSIADINLILFLQSLITLLAILDPIGNIPIFSSLTSKLSKKERISTVNKSVIISTFILLGFGFFGEYLFILLGITMNDLKLIGGLILLIFSIDYVLGRNTNYLDKNSETNLAVFPLAIPILAGPGSISLVLVMSGLFLKFFVIIISIFVCWCS
;
A
#
# COMPACT_ATOMS: atom_id res chain seq x y z
N MET A 1 -25.13 -6.26 -30.11
CA MET A 1 -23.99 -7.20 -30.12
C MET A 1 -22.75 -6.41 -29.75
N THR A 2 -22.45 -6.26 -28.45
CA THR A 2 -21.12 -5.78 -28.03
C THR A 2 -20.13 -6.89 -28.33
N SER A 3 -19.06 -6.56 -29.05
CA SER A 3 -18.06 -7.54 -29.46
C SER A 3 -17.35 -8.10 -28.22
N ILE A 4 -16.94 -9.37 -28.25
CA ILE A 4 -16.15 -9.99 -27.17
C ILE A 4 -14.89 -9.15 -26.87
N ALA A 5 -14.36 -8.45 -27.87
CA ALA A 5 -13.27 -7.49 -27.73
C ALA A 5 -13.63 -6.28 -26.85
N ASP A 6 -14.86 -5.74 -26.97
CA ASP A 6 -15.33 -4.60 -26.17
C ASP A 6 -15.46 -4.98 -24.70
N ILE A 7 -15.95 -6.20 -24.43
CA ILE A 7 -16.10 -6.74 -23.05
C ILE A 7 -14.72 -6.90 -22.40
N ASN A 8 -13.73 -7.45 -23.11
CA ASN A 8 -12.38 -7.59 -22.58
C ASN A 8 -11.70 -6.25 -22.34
N LEU A 9 -11.93 -5.26 -23.23
CA LEU A 9 -11.40 -3.91 -23.06
C LEU A 9 -12.01 -3.22 -21.83
N ILE A 10 -13.32 -3.35 -21.62
CA ILE A 10 -14.02 -2.79 -20.45
C ILE A 10 -13.51 -3.42 -19.16
N LEU A 11 -13.38 -4.76 -19.11
CA LEU A 11 -12.85 -5.46 -17.93
C LEU A 11 -11.41 -5.07 -17.61
N PHE A 12 -10.59 -4.90 -18.65
CA PHE A 12 -9.22 -4.42 -18.51
C PHE A 12 -9.18 -2.99 -17.96
N LEU A 13 -9.95 -2.07 -18.55
CA LEU A 13 -10.01 -0.67 -18.09
C LEU A 13 -10.54 -0.56 -16.66
N GLN A 14 -11.58 -1.32 -16.31
CA GLN A 14 -12.13 -1.34 -14.96
C GLN A 14 -11.09 -1.85 -13.95
N SER A 15 -10.34 -2.89 -14.29
CA SER A 15 -9.26 -3.41 -13.44
C SER A 15 -8.14 -2.39 -13.28
N LEU A 16 -7.77 -1.69 -14.35
CA LEU A 16 -6.75 -0.65 -14.35
C LEU A 16 -7.15 0.55 -13.48
N ILE A 17 -8.39 1.06 -13.64
CA ILE A 17 -8.92 2.17 -12.85
C ILE A 17 -9.00 1.79 -11.38
N THR A 18 -9.49 0.58 -11.07
CA THR A 18 -9.57 0.06 -9.69
C THR A 18 -8.19 -0.01 -9.06
N LEU A 19 -7.19 -0.51 -9.79
CA LEU A 19 -5.81 -0.60 -9.35
C LEU A 19 -5.21 0.78 -9.08
N LEU A 20 -5.40 1.75 -9.98
CA LEU A 20 -4.93 3.13 -9.79
C LEU A 20 -5.60 3.82 -8.60
N ALA A 21 -6.91 3.62 -8.43
CA ALA A 21 -7.66 4.19 -7.32
C ALA A 21 -7.22 3.61 -5.96
N ILE A 22 -6.92 2.30 -5.90
CA ILE A 22 -6.49 1.64 -4.66
C ILE A 22 -5.06 2.04 -4.28
N LEU A 23 -4.15 2.14 -5.26
CA LEU A 23 -2.75 2.51 -4.98
C LEU A 23 -2.55 3.97 -4.68
N ASP A 24 -3.47 4.82 -5.12
CA ASP A 24 -3.46 6.27 -4.96
C ASP A 24 -2.06 6.89 -5.06
N PRO A 25 -1.35 6.71 -6.20
CA PRO A 25 0.01 7.19 -6.34
C PRO A 25 0.09 8.72 -6.15
N ILE A 26 -0.95 9.45 -6.54
CA ILE A 26 -1.01 10.91 -6.46
C ILE A 26 -1.22 11.35 -5.01
N GLY A 27 -2.16 10.74 -4.28
CA GLY A 27 -2.41 11.05 -2.87
C GLY A 27 -1.25 10.68 -1.95
N ASN A 28 -0.46 9.68 -2.33
CA ASN A 28 0.71 9.24 -1.55
C ASN A 28 1.90 10.22 -1.60
N ILE A 29 2.08 10.99 -2.69
CA ILE A 29 3.20 11.95 -2.84
C ILE A 29 3.31 12.95 -1.66
N PRO A 30 2.27 13.74 -1.30
CA PRO A 30 2.37 14.72 -0.21
C PRO A 30 2.58 14.05 1.16
N ILE A 31 2.02 12.85 1.35
CA ILE A 31 2.21 12.07 2.59
C ILE A 31 3.68 11.67 2.73
N PHE A 32 4.27 11.08 1.69
CA PHE A 32 5.70 10.73 1.66
C PHE A 32 6.60 11.94 1.85
N SER A 33 6.30 13.05 1.17
CA SER A 33 7.05 14.30 1.30
C SER A 33 7.02 14.84 2.73
N SER A 34 5.84 14.86 3.37
CA SER A 34 5.71 15.33 4.75
C SER A 34 6.47 14.46 5.75
N LEU A 35 6.39 13.13 5.61
CA LEU A 35 7.03 12.17 6.51
C LEU A 35 8.55 12.12 6.34
N THR A 36 9.06 12.40 5.14
CA THR A 36 10.50 12.38 4.85
C THR A 36 11.14 13.77 4.85
N SER A 37 10.36 14.83 5.12
CA SER A 37 10.79 16.24 5.06
C SER A 37 12.00 16.59 5.94
N LYS A 38 12.20 15.85 7.04
CA LYS A 38 13.31 16.05 7.99
C LYS A 38 14.57 15.23 7.66
N LEU A 39 14.52 14.37 6.64
CA LEU A 39 15.63 13.49 6.25
C LEU A 39 16.53 14.17 5.22
N SER A 40 17.83 13.86 5.25
CA SER A 40 18.72 14.24 4.15
C SER A 40 18.35 13.47 2.87
N LYS A 41 18.80 13.96 1.72
CA LYS A 41 18.49 13.34 0.42
C LYS A 41 18.90 11.85 0.36
N LYS A 42 20.01 11.47 0.99
CA LYS A 42 20.48 10.08 1.02
C LYS A 42 19.60 9.20 1.92
N GLU A 43 19.27 9.69 3.11
CA GLU A 43 18.42 8.98 4.07
C GLU A 43 16.99 8.82 3.55
N ARG A 44 16.47 9.83 2.84
CA ARG A 44 15.17 9.78 2.17
C ARG A 44 15.10 8.65 1.14
N ILE A 45 16.09 8.56 0.25
CA ILE A 45 16.15 7.50 -0.77
C ILE A 45 16.30 6.12 -0.11
N SER A 46 17.18 5.99 0.90
CA SER A 46 17.36 4.77 1.69
C SER A 46 16.05 4.30 2.31
N THR A 47 15.33 5.21 2.96
CA THR A 47 14.08 4.96 3.67
C THR A 47 12.96 4.54 2.71
N VAL A 48 12.84 5.23 1.57
CA VAL A 48 11.89 4.89 0.49
C VAL A 48 12.17 3.51 -0.08
N ASN A 49 13.43 3.20 -0.40
CA ASN A 49 13.76 1.89 -0.96
C ASN A 49 13.44 0.76 0.03
N LYS A 50 13.78 0.95 1.32
CA LYS A 50 13.45 -0.01 2.37
C LYS A 50 11.93 -0.20 2.50
N SER A 51 11.15 0.89 2.50
CA SER A 51 9.69 0.79 2.66
C SER A 51 9.04 0.03 1.51
N VAL A 52 9.50 0.24 0.28
CA VAL A 52 9.06 -0.51 -0.91
C VAL A 52 9.41 -1.99 -0.82
N ILE A 53 10.63 -2.32 -0.39
CA ILE A 53 11.06 -3.71 -0.24
C ILE A 53 10.16 -4.41 0.79
N ILE A 54 9.96 -3.77 1.95
CA ILE A 54 9.13 -4.31 3.03
C ILE A 54 7.69 -4.51 2.55
N SER A 55 7.08 -3.51 1.91
CA SER A 55 5.70 -3.61 1.41
C SER A 55 5.56 -4.68 0.33
N THR A 56 6.55 -4.81 -0.55
CA THR A 56 6.59 -5.88 -1.57
C THR A 56 6.55 -7.26 -0.93
N PHE A 57 7.39 -7.51 0.08
CA PHE A 57 7.38 -8.79 0.78
C PHE A 57 6.05 -9.07 1.49
N ILE A 58 5.45 -8.06 2.11
CA ILE A 58 4.13 -8.19 2.75
C ILE A 58 3.08 -8.57 1.70
N LEU A 59 3.01 -7.81 0.59
CA LEU A 59 2.02 -8.03 -0.47
C LEU A 59 2.21 -9.37 -1.18
N LEU A 60 3.45 -9.81 -1.40
CA LEU A 60 3.72 -11.16 -1.90
C LEU A 60 3.29 -12.23 -0.90
N GLY A 61 3.60 -12.04 0.38
CA GLY A 61 3.18 -12.95 1.45
C GLY A 61 1.65 -13.13 1.48
N PHE A 62 0.91 -12.02 1.52
CA PHE A 62 -0.57 -12.08 1.44
C PHE A 62 -1.07 -12.59 0.09
N GLY A 63 -0.41 -12.23 -1.01
CA GLY A 63 -0.81 -12.66 -2.35
C GLY A 63 -0.64 -14.17 -2.61
N PHE A 64 0.29 -14.84 -1.93
CA PHE A 64 0.50 -16.29 -2.04
C PHE A 64 -0.17 -17.09 -0.92
N PHE A 65 -0.17 -16.57 0.30
CA PHE A 65 -0.61 -17.32 1.49
C PHE A 65 -1.87 -16.77 2.16
N GLY A 66 -2.32 -15.56 1.80
CA GLY A 66 -3.34 -14.87 2.56
C GLY A 66 -4.72 -15.55 2.49
N GLU A 67 -5.10 -16.17 1.38
CA GLU A 67 -6.35 -16.94 1.30
C GLU A 67 -6.33 -18.14 2.25
N TYR A 68 -5.23 -18.89 2.28
CA TYR A 68 -5.04 -20.02 3.20
C TYR A 68 -5.08 -19.55 4.66
N LEU A 69 -4.41 -18.44 4.96
CA LEU A 69 -4.36 -17.84 6.30
C LEU A 69 -5.77 -17.41 6.75
N PHE A 70 -6.58 -16.89 5.84
CA PHE A 70 -7.94 -16.44 6.13
C PHE A 70 -8.88 -17.60 6.45
N ILE A 71 -8.77 -18.69 5.67
CA ILE A 71 -9.52 -19.93 5.92
C ILE A 71 -9.16 -20.50 7.30
N LEU A 72 -7.86 -20.56 7.64
CA LEU A 72 -7.39 -21.10 8.92
C LEU A 72 -7.90 -20.27 10.12
N LEU A 73 -7.94 -18.95 9.99
CA LEU A 73 -8.39 -18.04 11.04
C LEU A 73 -9.92 -17.84 11.07
N GLY A 74 -10.66 -18.34 10.08
CA GLY A 74 -12.10 -18.11 9.95
C GLY A 74 -12.46 -16.65 9.68
N ILE A 75 -11.58 -15.89 9.03
CA ILE A 75 -11.76 -14.47 8.73
C ILE A 75 -12.05 -14.25 7.23
N THR A 76 -12.78 -13.19 6.93
CA THR A 76 -13.13 -12.80 5.56
C THR A 76 -12.36 -11.56 5.10
N MET A 77 -12.38 -11.30 3.78
CA MET A 77 -11.86 -10.04 3.24
C MET A 77 -12.56 -8.80 3.82
N ASN A 78 -13.85 -8.93 4.18
CA ASN A 78 -14.59 -7.83 4.77
C ASN A 78 -14.11 -7.50 6.18
N ASP A 79 -13.75 -8.52 6.97
CA ASP A 79 -13.23 -8.32 8.33
C ASP A 79 -11.90 -7.56 8.30
N LEU A 80 -10.99 -7.92 7.38
CA LEU A 80 -9.72 -7.21 7.21
C LEU A 80 -9.93 -5.75 6.81
N LYS A 81 -10.85 -5.49 5.87
CA LYS A 81 -11.18 -4.12 5.43
C LYS A 81 -11.77 -3.28 6.56
N LEU A 82 -12.69 -3.84 7.33
CA LEU A 82 -13.33 -3.16 8.47
C LEU A 82 -12.28 -2.79 9.53
N ILE A 83 -11.47 -3.75 9.95
CA ILE A 83 -10.43 -3.54 10.97
C ILE A 83 -9.37 -2.56 10.46
N GLY A 84 -8.89 -2.74 9.22
CA GLY A 84 -7.91 -1.85 8.62
C GLY A 84 -8.41 -0.41 8.49
N GLY A 85 -9.68 -0.21 8.13
CA GLY A 85 -10.30 1.11 8.07
C GLY A 85 -10.43 1.78 9.45
N LEU A 86 -10.82 1.02 10.47
CA LEU A 86 -10.88 1.52 11.85
C LEU A 86 -9.51 1.92 12.38
N ILE A 87 -8.49 1.09 12.14
CA ILE A 87 -7.11 1.37 12.54
C ILE A 87 -6.60 2.65 11.85
N LEU A 88 -6.83 2.79 10.54
CA LEU A 88 -6.46 3.99 9.79
C LEU A 88 -7.17 5.25 10.28
N LEU A 89 -8.46 5.15 10.60
CA LEU A 89 -9.23 6.25 11.17
C LEU A 89 -8.63 6.70 12.50
N ILE A 90 -8.36 5.75 13.41
CA ILE A 90 -7.76 6.05 14.72
C ILE A 90 -6.39 6.69 14.54
N PHE A 91 -5.53 6.15 13.67
CA PHE A 91 -4.22 6.74 13.37
C PHE A 91 -4.32 8.16 12.81
N SER A 92 -5.27 8.40 11.91
CA SER A 92 -5.46 9.72 11.31
C SER A 92 -5.89 10.74 12.37
N ILE A 93 -6.81 10.35 13.26
CA ILE A 93 -7.25 11.19 14.37
C ILE A 93 -6.09 11.47 15.33
N ASP A 94 -5.34 10.44 15.72
CA ASP A 94 -4.18 10.59 16.60
C ASP A 94 -3.09 11.51 16.03
N TYR A 95 -2.88 11.44 14.70
CA TYR A 95 -1.94 12.29 13.99
C TYR A 95 -2.39 13.75 13.96
N VAL A 96 -3.64 14.02 13.60
CA VAL A 96 -4.21 15.39 13.58
C VAL A 96 -4.23 16.02 14.98
N LEU A 97 -4.48 15.21 16.02
CA LEU A 97 -4.49 15.67 17.41
C LEU A 97 -3.09 15.78 18.03
N GLY A 98 -2.03 15.37 17.32
CA GLY A 98 -0.65 15.43 17.80
C GLY A 98 -0.35 14.56 19.02
N ARG A 99 -1.19 13.55 19.31
CA ARG A 99 -1.12 12.74 20.55
C ARG A 99 -0.07 11.64 20.52
N ASN A 100 0.33 11.19 19.33
CA ASN A 100 1.22 10.06 19.12
C ASN A 100 2.34 10.38 18.10
N THR A 101 3.05 11.51 18.27
CA THR A 101 4.24 11.83 17.45
C THR A 101 5.47 11.01 17.83
N ASN A 102 5.45 10.25 18.92
CA ASN A 102 6.59 9.45 19.40
C ASN A 102 7.09 8.38 18.39
N TYR A 103 6.29 8.01 17.39
CA TYR A 103 6.75 7.14 16.28
C TYR A 103 7.72 7.86 15.34
N LEU A 104 7.60 9.19 15.21
CA LEU A 104 8.51 10.04 14.43
C LEU A 104 9.75 10.43 15.24
N ASP A 105 9.70 10.40 16.58
CA ASP A 105 10.83 10.76 17.44
C ASP A 105 11.92 9.69 17.52
N LYS A 106 11.62 8.44 17.13
CA LYS A 106 12.68 7.45 16.87
C LYS A 106 13.17 7.62 15.43
N ASN A 107 14.02 8.64 15.23
CA ASN A 107 14.75 8.99 13.99
C ASN A 107 15.67 7.87 13.43
N SER A 108 15.38 6.60 13.66
CA SER A 108 16.00 5.52 12.89
C SER A 108 15.28 5.44 11.55
N GLU A 109 16.01 5.64 10.44
CA GLU A 109 15.52 5.43 9.06
C GLU A 109 14.66 4.16 8.92
N THR A 110 15.01 3.11 9.68
CA THR A 110 14.33 1.81 9.69
C THR A 110 12.91 1.87 10.22
N ASN A 111 12.63 2.66 11.25
CA ASN A 111 11.27 2.77 11.80
C ASN A 111 10.35 3.48 10.80
N LEU A 112 10.81 4.59 10.22
CA LEU A 112 10.02 5.34 9.24
C LEU A 112 9.78 4.55 7.95
N ALA A 113 10.75 3.72 7.55
CA ALA A 113 10.58 2.79 6.42
C ALA A 113 9.48 1.75 6.68
N VAL A 114 9.38 1.22 7.90
CA VAL A 114 8.37 0.22 8.26
C VAL A 114 7.01 0.87 8.49
N PHE A 115 6.94 1.88 9.35
CA PHE A 115 5.72 2.58 9.74
C PHE A 115 5.91 4.10 9.71
N PRO A 116 5.04 4.87 9.05
CA PRO A 116 3.81 4.45 8.36
C PRO A 116 4.02 4.10 6.86
N LEU A 117 5.25 4.18 6.33
CA LEU A 117 5.48 4.10 4.87
C LEU A 117 5.18 2.71 4.29
N ALA A 118 5.82 1.65 4.77
CA ALA A 118 5.53 0.30 4.27
C ALA A 118 4.13 -0.15 4.71
N ILE A 119 3.81 0.02 5.99
CA ILE A 119 2.49 -0.21 6.57
C ILE A 119 2.06 1.08 7.27
N PRO A 120 0.87 1.63 7.03
CA PRO A 120 -0.19 1.11 6.15
C PRO A 120 -0.20 1.72 4.74
N ILE A 121 0.71 2.65 4.39
CA ILE A 121 0.56 3.43 3.14
C ILE A 121 0.73 2.55 1.89
N LEU A 122 1.81 1.76 1.80
CA LEU A 122 2.06 0.91 0.62
C LEU A 122 1.31 -0.44 0.72
N ALA A 123 1.52 -1.17 1.82
CA ALA A 123 0.89 -2.47 2.09
C ALA A 123 -0.35 -2.31 2.99
N GLY A 124 -1.24 -1.41 2.61
CA GLY A 124 -2.49 -1.16 3.32
C GLY A 124 -3.57 -2.22 3.07
N PRO A 125 -4.69 -2.16 3.80
CA PRO A 125 -5.82 -3.08 3.63
C PRO A 125 -6.38 -3.08 2.20
N GLY A 126 -6.33 -1.94 1.50
CA GLY A 126 -6.70 -1.83 0.08
C GLY A 126 -5.76 -2.63 -0.83
N SER A 127 -4.45 -2.38 -0.72
CA SER A 127 -3.42 -3.11 -1.48
C SER A 127 -3.44 -4.62 -1.20
N ILE A 128 -3.61 -5.01 0.06
CA ILE A 128 -3.73 -6.41 0.48
C ILE A 128 -4.98 -7.06 -0.15
N SER A 129 -6.13 -6.38 -0.09
CA SER A 129 -7.36 -6.87 -0.73
C SER A 129 -7.18 -7.06 -2.24
N LEU A 130 -6.48 -6.12 -2.88
CA LEU A 130 -6.22 -6.17 -4.32
C LEU A 130 -5.35 -7.37 -4.70
N VAL A 131 -4.26 -7.64 -3.98
CA VAL A 131 -3.37 -8.78 -4.28
C VAL A 131 -4.00 -10.14 -3.97
N LEU A 132 -5.01 -10.18 -3.11
CA LEU A 132 -5.78 -11.39 -2.80
C LEU A 132 -6.79 -11.74 -3.90
N VAL A 133 -7.43 -10.74 -4.50
CA VAL A 133 -8.42 -10.95 -5.56
C VAL A 133 -7.79 -11.06 -6.96
N MET A 134 -6.62 -10.44 -7.17
CA MET A 134 -5.91 -10.53 -8.46
C MET A 134 -5.27 -11.90 -8.67
N SER A 135 -5.69 -12.61 -9.72
CA SER A 135 -5.12 -13.91 -10.10
C SER A 135 -3.79 -13.83 -10.88
N GLY A 136 -3.47 -12.67 -11.47
CA GLY A 136 -2.30 -12.48 -12.34
C GLY A 136 -1.07 -11.91 -11.64
N LEU A 137 0.05 -12.64 -11.69
CA LEU A 137 1.35 -12.23 -11.11
C LEU A 137 1.93 -10.95 -11.76
N PHE A 138 1.69 -10.76 -13.07
CA PHE A 138 2.27 -9.68 -13.87
C PHE A 138 1.79 -8.29 -13.43
N LEU A 139 0.51 -8.16 -13.10
CA LEU A 139 -0.07 -6.92 -12.60
C LEU A 139 0.40 -6.62 -11.16
N LYS A 140 0.63 -7.64 -10.32
CA LYS A 140 1.17 -7.46 -8.96
C LYS A 140 2.57 -6.84 -9.00
N PHE A 141 3.43 -7.29 -9.92
CA PHE A 141 4.72 -6.64 -10.17
C PHE A 141 4.56 -5.24 -10.77
N PHE A 142 3.59 -5.02 -11.65
CA PHE A 142 3.32 -3.71 -12.26
C PHE A 142 2.89 -2.65 -11.23
N VAL A 143 2.07 -3.04 -10.24
CA VAL A 143 1.70 -2.24 -9.07
C VAL A 143 2.94 -1.78 -8.32
N ILE A 144 3.82 -2.72 -7.98
CA ILE A 144 5.06 -2.46 -7.24
C ILE A 144 5.98 -1.54 -8.05
N ILE A 145 6.11 -1.77 -9.36
CA ILE A 145 6.92 -0.96 -10.27
C ILE A 145 6.38 0.47 -10.40
N ILE A 146 5.06 0.67 -10.47
CA ILE A 146 4.46 2.01 -10.48
C ILE A 146 4.69 2.73 -9.16
N SER A 147 4.49 2.05 -8.02
CA SER A 147 4.77 2.62 -6.70
C SER A 147 6.25 3.01 -6.57
N ILE A 148 7.17 2.21 -7.12
CA ILE A 148 8.61 2.55 -7.20
C ILE A 148 8.83 3.80 -8.04
N PHE A 149 8.24 3.88 -9.24
CA PHE A 149 8.46 4.99 -10.17
C PHE A 149 7.97 6.33 -9.61
N VAL A 150 6.79 6.31 -8.97
CA VAL A 150 6.19 7.49 -8.35
C VAL A 150 7.00 7.95 -7.13
N CYS A 151 7.52 7.01 -6.35
CA CYS A 151 8.34 7.31 -5.17
C CYS A 151 9.75 7.80 -5.54
N TRP A 152 10.30 7.37 -6.69
CA TRP A 152 11.58 7.88 -7.22
C TRP A 152 11.47 9.26 -7.87
N CYS A 153 10.27 9.67 -8.29
CA CYS A 153 10.02 10.97 -8.89
C CYS A 153 9.77 12.09 -7.85
N SER A 154 9.54 11.73 -6.57
CA SER A 154 9.26 12.66 -5.46
C SER A 154 10.48 12.94 -4.60
#